data_AF-A0A7Y8HAR9-F1
#
_entry.id   AF-A0A7Y8HAR9-F1
#
_cell.length_a   1.000
_cell.length_b   1.000
_cell.length_c   1.000
_cell.angle_alpha   90.00
_cell.angle_beta   90.00
_cell.angle_gamma   90.00
#
_symmetry.space_group_name_H-M   'P 1'
#
loop_
_entity.id
_entity.type
_entity.pdbx_description
1 polymer ?
#
loop_
_entity_poly.entity_id
_entity_poly.type
_entity_poly.pdbx_seq_one_letter_code
_entity_poly.pdbx_strand_id
1 'polypeptide(L)'
;MNKPLEEIRSIQEQELRQFIVDCRNPQGVQALLKEYQLSGEEVERLVQNILRDIARERPAGKGNAKIQFDIGTGKFLAVDEWVKKYVLPRI
;
A
#
# COMPACT_ATOMS: atom_id res chain seq x y z
N MET A 1 4.27 -16.78 23.73
CA MET A 1 3.33 -17.31 22.72
C MET A 1 2.54 -16.12 22.20
N ASN A 2 3.01 -15.51 21.11
CA ASN A 2 2.30 -14.38 20.53
C ASN A 2 1.05 -14.89 19.83
N LYS A 3 -0.02 -14.12 20.04
CA LYS A 3 -1.41 -14.56 19.98
C LYS A 3 -1.87 -14.53 18.51
N PRO A 4 -2.83 -15.39 18.10
CA PRO A 4 -3.38 -15.46 16.74
C PRO A 4 -3.71 -14.13 16.06
N LEU A 5 -3.99 -13.09 16.86
CA LEU A 5 -4.26 -11.72 16.42
C LEU A 5 -3.07 -11.04 15.72
N GLU A 6 -1.84 -11.31 16.16
CA GLU A 6 -0.65 -10.72 15.50
C GLU A 6 -0.41 -11.35 14.12
N GLU A 7 -0.68 -12.64 13.98
CA GLU A 7 -0.60 -13.34 12.68
C GLU A 7 -1.68 -12.85 11.73
N ILE A 8 -2.92 -12.69 12.20
CA ILE A 8 -4.02 -12.11 11.40
C ILE A 8 -3.63 -10.72 10.92
N ARG A 9 -3.09 -9.88 11.81
CA ARG A 9 -2.66 -8.53 11.45
C ARG A 9 -1.58 -8.56 10.38
N SER A 10 -0.57 -9.42 10.53
CA SER A 10 0.50 -9.59 9.54
C SER A 10 -0.05 -9.96 8.15
N ILE A 11 -1.02 -10.88 8.08
CA ILE A 11 -1.67 -11.28 6.83
C ILE A 11 -2.41 -10.10 6.20
N GLN A 12 -3.21 -9.37 6.98
CA GLN A 12 -3.95 -8.19 6.50
C GLN A 12 -3.01 -7.11 5.93
N GLU A 13 -1.89 -6.86 6.59
CA GLU A 13 -0.88 -5.90 6.14
C GLU A 13 -0.21 -6.35 4.83
N GLN A 14 0.05 -7.65 4.67
CA GLN A 14 0.59 -8.23 3.44
C GLN A 14 -0.39 -8.13 2.27
N GLU A 15 -1.67 -8.44 2.49
CA GLU A 15 -2.73 -8.34 1.48
C GLU A 15 -2.89 -6.88 1.01
N LEU A 16 -2.98 -5.93 1.96
CA LEU A 16 -3.03 -4.50 1.62
C LEU A 16 -1.79 -4.06 0.84
N ARG A 17 -0.59 -4.51 1.23
CA ARG A 17 0.64 -4.23 0.48
C ARG A 17 0.54 -4.73 -0.96
N GLN A 18 0.06 -5.95 -1.18
CA GLN A 18 -0.06 -6.51 -2.53
C GLN A 18 -1.03 -5.68 -3.40
N PHE A 19 -2.19 -5.31 -2.84
CA PHE A 19 -3.19 -4.50 -3.55
C PHE A 19 -2.68 -3.08 -3.86
N ILE A 20 -1.90 -2.49 -2.95
CA ILE A 20 -1.29 -1.18 -3.14
C ILE A 20 -0.15 -1.26 -4.16
N VAL A 21 0.79 -2.18 -3.98
CA VAL A 21 2.10 -2.17 -4.67
C VAL A 21 2.07 -2.91 -6.00
N ASP A 22 1.45 -4.08 -6.04
CA ASP A 22 1.54 -4.98 -7.18
C ASP A 22 0.32 -4.85 -8.09
N CYS A 23 -0.88 -4.79 -7.51
CA CYS A 23 -2.12 -4.74 -8.29
C CYS A 23 -2.59 -3.33 -8.66
N ARG A 24 -2.16 -2.29 -7.92
CA ARG A 24 -2.63 -0.89 -8.09
C ARG A 24 -4.16 -0.79 -8.16
N ASN A 25 -4.84 -1.48 -7.24
CA ASN A 25 -6.28 -1.62 -7.28
C ASN A 25 -6.94 -0.75 -6.19
N PRO A 26 -7.46 0.44 -6.53
CA PRO A 26 -7.99 1.35 -5.52
C PRO A 26 -9.28 0.82 -4.89
N GLN A 27 -10.14 0.15 -5.66
CA GLN A 27 -11.39 -0.42 -5.13
C GLN A 27 -11.11 -1.56 -4.14
N GLY A 28 -10.14 -2.42 -4.45
CA GLY A 28 -9.73 -3.51 -3.57
C GLY A 28 -9.15 -3.01 -2.26
N VAL A 29 -8.27 -2.00 -2.30
CA VAL A 29 -7.73 -1.37 -1.08
C VAL A 29 -8.86 -0.81 -0.21
N GLN A 30 -9.80 -0.07 -0.80
CA GLN A 30 -10.91 0.52 -0.03
C GLN A 30 -11.83 -0.56 0.59
N ALA A 31 -12.07 -1.66 -0.12
CA ALA A 31 -12.83 -2.78 0.42
C ALA A 31 -12.13 -3.43 1.62
N LEU A 32 -10.82 -3.67 1.52
CA LEU A 32 -10.03 -4.26 2.61
C LEU A 32 -9.92 -3.32 3.83
N LEU A 33 -9.69 -2.03 3.62
CA LEU A 33 -9.65 -1.05 4.72
C LEU A 33 -10.96 -1.03 5.51
N LYS A 34 -12.10 -1.11 4.82
CA LYS A 34 -13.42 -1.18 5.45
C LYS A 34 -13.63 -2.50 6.21
N GLU A 35 -13.25 -3.62 5.60
CA GLU A 35 -13.40 -4.95 6.19
C GLU A 35 -12.56 -5.09 7.47
N TYR A 36 -11.32 -4.62 7.44
CA TYR A 36 -10.40 -4.71 8.58
C TYR A 36 -10.63 -3.64 9.66
N GLN A 37 -11.51 -2.67 9.39
CA GLN A 37 -11.86 -1.60 10.33
C GLN A 37 -10.64 -0.82 10.84
N LEU A 38 -9.67 -0.57 9.95
CA LEU A 38 -8.47 0.19 10.30
C LEU A 38 -8.79 1.67 10.48
N SER A 39 -8.24 2.27 11.54
CA SER A 39 -8.28 3.72 11.73
C SER A 39 -7.37 4.45 10.72
N GLY A 40 -7.63 5.73 10.46
CA GLY A 40 -6.81 6.54 9.56
C GLY A 40 -5.33 6.52 9.94
N GLU A 41 -5.00 6.63 11.24
CA GLU A 41 -3.63 6.54 11.75
C GLU A 41 -2.96 5.19 11.44
N GLU A 42 -3.71 4.09 11.53
CA GLU A 42 -3.20 2.76 11.20
C GLU A 42 -2.92 2.63 9.71
N VAL A 43 -3.79 3.19 8.87
CA VAL A 43 -3.58 3.21 7.41
C VAL A 43 -2.38 4.08 7.04
N GLU A 44 -2.23 5.25 7.65
CA GLU A 44 -1.05 6.10 7.43
C GLU A 44 0.24 5.38 7.80
N ARG A 45 0.27 4.74 8.98
CA ARG A 45 1.43 3.97 9.43
C ARG A 45 1.75 2.82 8.48
N LEU A 46 0.73 2.09 8.04
CA LEU A 46 0.89 1.00 7.07
C LEU A 46 1.50 1.52 5.76
N VAL A 47 0.93 2.59 5.20
CA VAL A 47 1.42 3.24 3.98
C VAL A 47 2.87 3.67 4.15
N GLN A 48 3.22 4.32 5.25
CA GLN A 48 4.59 4.75 5.50
C GLN A 48 5.57 3.58 5.59
N ASN A 49 5.17 2.47 6.22
CA ASN A 49 5.98 1.25 6.28
C ASN A 49 6.19 0.65 4.87
N ILE A 50 5.12 0.52 4.08
CA ILE A 50 5.19 0.06 2.69
C ILE A 50 6.16 0.91 1.87
N LEU A 51 6.04 2.24 1.93
CA LEU A 51 6.91 3.15 1.19
C LEU A 51 8.36 3.08 1.65
N ARG A 52 8.61 2.89 2.95
CA ARG A 52 9.95 2.71 3.51
C ARG A 52 10.58 1.41 3.04
N ASP A 53 9.83 0.32 3.02
CA ASP A 53 10.32 -0.98 2.57
C ASP A 53 10.65 -0.96 1.08
N ILE A 54 9.77 -0.36 0.26
CA ILE A 54 10.06 -0.13 -1.17
C ILE A 54 11.31 0.72 -1.36
N ALA A 55 11.54 1.73 -0.53
CA ALA A 55 12.75 2.56 -0.61
C ALA A 55 14.01 1.76 -0.25
N ARG A 56 13.93 0.83 0.72
CA ARG A 56 15.02 -0.06 1.14
C ARG A 56 15.32 -1.17 0.13
N GLU A 57 14.29 -1.68 -0.54
CA GLU A 57 14.40 -2.69 -1.60
C GLU A 57 15.09 -2.16 -2.87
N ARG A 58 15.41 -0.86 -2.95
CA ARG A 58 16.09 -0.25 -4.12
C ARG A 58 17.58 -0.63 -4.14
N PRO A 59 18.06 -1.42 -5.13
CA PRO A 59 19.50 -1.49 -5.38
C PRO A 59 19.98 -0.13 -5.93
N ALA A 60 21.12 0.35 -5.42
CA ALA A 60 21.75 1.58 -5.91
C ALA A 60 21.95 1.49 -7.44
N GLY A 61 21.40 2.47 -8.18
CA GLY A 61 21.63 2.61 -9.62
C GLY A 61 20.61 1.96 -10.58
N LYS A 62 19.52 1.32 -10.10
CA LYS A 62 18.40 0.92 -10.97
C LYS A 62 17.20 1.86 -10.76
N GLY A 63 16.70 2.44 -11.86
CA GLY A 63 15.62 3.41 -11.89
C GLY A 63 14.36 2.97 -11.13
N ASN A 64 13.66 3.98 -10.58
CA ASN A 64 12.47 3.92 -9.73
C ASN A 64 11.75 2.56 -9.69
N ALA A 65 11.90 1.86 -8.56
CA ALA A 65 11.16 0.64 -8.27
C ALA A 65 9.64 0.87 -8.39
N LYS A 66 9.06 0.27 -9.44
CA LYS A 66 7.61 0.12 -9.71
C LYS A 66 6.85 1.41 -9.99
N ILE A 67 7.25 2.13 -11.03
CA ILE A 67 6.32 2.99 -11.75
C ILE A 67 5.39 2.09 -12.59
N GLN A 68 4.07 2.32 -12.52
CA GLN A 68 3.08 1.59 -13.32
C GLN A 68 2.12 2.55 -13.99
N PHE A 69 1.59 2.16 -15.16
CA PHE A 69 0.56 2.96 -15.84
C PHE A 69 -0.75 2.89 -15.06
N ASP A 70 -1.27 4.06 -14.70
CA ASP A 70 -2.54 4.21 -14.00
C ASP A 70 -3.61 4.71 -14.98
N ILE A 71 -4.62 3.86 -15.22
CA ILE A 71 -5.70 4.15 -16.15
C ILE A 71 -6.53 5.36 -15.69
N GLY A 72 -6.71 5.55 -14.38
CA GLY A 72 -7.48 6.66 -13.83
C GLY A 72 -6.86 8.05 -14.05
N THR A 73 -5.55 8.12 -14.28
CA THR A 73 -4.83 9.37 -14.59
C THR A 73 -4.29 9.46 -16.00
N GLY A 74 -4.22 8.35 -16.73
CA GLY A 74 -3.53 8.26 -18.02
C GLY A 74 -2.01 8.50 -17.89
N LYS A 75 -1.44 8.30 -16.70
CA LYS A 75 -0.03 8.56 -16.41
C LYS A 75 0.63 7.37 -15.76
N PHE A 76 1.94 7.32 -15.89
CA PHE A 76 2.78 6.42 -15.13
C PHE A 76 3.00 7.00 -13.74
N LEU A 77 2.55 6.30 -12.70
CA LEU A 77 2.66 6.73 -11.30
C LEU A 77 3.60 5.83 -10.52
N ALA A 78 4.45 6.44 -9.69
CA ALA A 78 5.14 5.74 -8.62
C ALA A 78 4.16 5.34 -7.50
N VAL A 79 4.59 4.45 -6.62
CA VAL A 79 3.76 3.93 -5.51
C VAL A 79 3.25 5.07 -4.62
N ASP A 80 4.12 6.01 -4.27
CA ASP A 80 3.79 7.11 -3.36
C ASP A 80 2.81 8.10 -4.00
N GLU A 81 2.94 8.38 -5.30
CA GLU A 81 1.99 9.20 -6.06
C GLU A 81 0.62 8.53 -6.14
N TRP A 82 0.60 7.23 -6.41
CA TRP A 82 -0.63 6.45 -6.50
C TRP A 82 -1.36 6.41 -5.14
N VAL A 83 -0.63 6.17 -4.06
CA VAL A 83 -1.18 6.14 -2.70
C VAL A 83 -1.75 7.49 -2.26
N LYS A 84 -1.04 8.60 -2.56
CA LYS A 84 -1.54 9.97 -2.32
C LYS A 84 -2.83 10.27 -3.08
N LYS A 85 -3.04 9.65 -4.24
CA LYS A 85 -4.25 9.85 -5.04
C LYS A 85 -5.43 8.99 -4.58
N TYR A 86 -5.16 7.73 -4.23
CA TYR A 86 -6.23 6.75 -4.05
C TYR A 86 -6.50 6.33 -2.60
N VAL A 87 -5.51 6.40 -1.72
CA VAL A 87 -5.62 5.88 -0.36
C VAL A 87 -5.76 7.01 0.66
N LEU A 88 -4.77 7.92 0.71
CA LEU A 88 -4.71 8.97 1.75
C LEU A 88 -5.87 9.99 1.74
N PRO A 89 -6.51 10.34 0.61
CA PRO A 89 -7.65 11.26 0.63
C PRO A 89 -8.96 10.63 1.14
N ARG A 90 -8.98 9.33 1.42
CA ARG A 90 -10.18 8.54 1.73
C ARG A 90 -10.13 7.92 3.13
N ILE A 91 -9.12 8.27 3.91
CA ILE A 91 -8.97 7.91 5.31
C ILE A 91 -9.33 9.07 6.21
#